data_AF-A0A948BJ47-F1
#
_entry.id   AF-A0A948BJ47-F1
#
_cell.length_a   1.000
_cell.length_b   1.000
_cell.length_c   1.000
_cell.angle_alpha   90.00
_cell.angle_beta   90.00
_cell.angle_gamma   90.00
#
_symmetry.space_group_name_H-M   'P 1'
#
loop_
_entity.id
_entity.type
_entity.pdbx_description
1 polymer ?
#
loop_
_entity_poly.entity_id
_entity_poly.type
_entity_poly.pdbx_seq_one_letter_code
_entity_poly.pdbx_strand_id
1 'polypeptide(L)'
;MAKTRNAIKTESQKVKEFFGNLNSDQLKILDSSMAKIGSLYRSQVINYHCLAPTDGRCSNFSGNSPIIAYVYPSWRYPDVFLCPPFYRFPFDHGFDSQVGTLLHESSHFRPVQTEDVVYGVEDTRNLARSNSQRAIRNADSYQYFYESIRNW
;
A
#
# COMPACT_ATOMS: atom_id res chain seq x y z
N MET A 1 -16.49 5.82 26.15
CA MET A 1 -17.22 4.78 25.39
C MET A 1 -17.75 5.24 24.02
N ALA A 2 -18.33 6.45 23.88
CA ALA A 2 -18.84 6.92 22.57
C ALA A 2 -17.74 7.25 21.52
N LYS A 3 -16.63 7.89 21.92
CA LYS A 3 -15.49 8.18 21.03
C LYS A 3 -14.90 6.91 20.40
N THR A 4 -14.75 5.84 21.19
CA THR A 4 -14.21 4.56 20.74
C THR A 4 -15.12 3.85 19.73
N ARG A 5 -16.44 3.90 19.94
CA ARG A 5 -17.42 3.29 19.01
C ARG A 5 -17.45 4.00 17.65
N ASN A 6 -17.31 5.32 17.63
CA ASN A 6 -17.26 6.07 16.38
C ASN A 6 -15.99 5.79 15.59
N ALA A 7 -14.82 5.72 16.25
CA ALA A 7 -13.56 5.36 15.60
C ALA A 7 -13.62 3.96 14.96
N ILE A 8 -14.13 2.96 15.69
CA ILE A 8 -14.32 1.59 15.18
C ILE A 8 -15.27 1.57 13.97
N LYS A 9 -16.33 2.39 14.00
CA LYS A 9 -17.27 2.49 12.88
C LYS A 9 -16.62 3.12 11.65
N THR A 10 -15.83 4.17 11.82
CA THR A 10 -15.09 4.83 10.73
C THR A 10 -14.06 3.89 10.12
N GLU A 11 -13.29 3.18 10.94
CA GLU A 11 -12.31 2.19 10.48
C GLU A 11 -12.98 1.06 9.70
N SER A 12 -14.10 0.52 10.19
CA SER A 12 -14.90 -0.49 9.47
C SER A 12 -15.41 0.01 8.11
N GLN A 13 -15.79 1.29 8.01
CA GLN A 13 -16.19 1.90 6.73
C GLN A 13 -14.99 2.01 5.77
N LYS A 14 -13.81 2.37 6.27
CA LYS A 14 -12.58 2.46 5.47
C LYS A 14 -12.07 1.09 5.02
N VAL A 15 -12.20 0.06 5.85
CA VAL A 15 -11.96 -1.33 5.42
C VAL A 15 -12.88 -1.68 4.25
N LYS A 16 -14.17 -1.37 4.37
CA LYS A 16 -15.12 -1.63 3.28
C LYS A 16 -14.81 -0.82 2.01
N GLU A 17 -14.32 0.41 2.15
CA GLU A 17 -13.96 1.29 1.04
C GLU A 17 -12.82 0.73 0.18
N PHE A 18 -11.79 0.15 0.80
CA PHE A 18 -10.58 -0.28 0.09
C PHE A 18 -10.37 -1.80 0.01
N PHE A 19 -11.09 -2.59 0.80
CA PHE A 19 -11.02 -4.05 0.76
C PHE A 19 -12.37 -4.74 0.47
N GLY A 20 -13.48 -4.01 0.54
CA GLY A 20 -14.81 -4.53 0.26
C GLY A 20 -15.44 -5.23 1.46
N ASN A 21 -16.48 -6.04 1.21
CA ASN A 21 -17.08 -6.86 2.27
C ASN A 21 -16.21 -8.10 2.50
N LEU A 22 -15.39 -8.05 3.54
CA LEU A 22 -14.55 -9.18 3.97
C LEU A 22 -15.33 -10.10 4.91
N ASN A 23 -15.16 -11.41 4.73
CA ASN A 23 -15.61 -12.40 5.70
C ASN A 23 -14.63 -12.50 6.89
N SER A 24 -14.95 -13.32 7.89
CA SER A 24 -14.14 -13.47 9.11
C SER A 24 -12.69 -13.90 8.86
N ASP A 25 -12.45 -14.75 7.86
CA ASP A 25 -11.10 -15.23 7.57
C ASP A 25 -10.30 -14.22 6.77
N GLN A 26 -10.95 -13.51 5.85
CA GLN A 26 -10.34 -12.37 5.15
C GLN A 26 -9.99 -11.24 6.12
N LEU A 27 -10.80 -10.96 7.13
CA LEU A 27 -10.45 -9.98 8.17
C LEU A 27 -9.20 -10.40 8.95
N LYS A 28 -9.07 -11.68 9.32
CA LYS A 28 -7.84 -12.19 9.98
C LYS A 28 -6.62 -12.04 9.07
N ILE A 29 -6.78 -12.26 7.76
CA ILE A 29 -5.70 -12.06 6.80
C ILE A 29 -5.30 -10.59 6.77
N LEU A 30 -6.26 -9.67 6.68
CA LEU A 30 -6.00 -8.22 6.68
C LEU A 30 -5.26 -7.80 7.95
N ASP A 31 -5.75 -8.20 9.12
CA ASP A 31 -5.13 -7.89 10.42
C ASP A 31 -3.70 -8.44 10.50
N SER A 32 -3.51 -9.69 10.05
CA SER A 32 -2.18 -10.33 10.00
C SER A 32 -1.23 -9.58 9.07
N SER A 33 -1.71 -9.19 7.88
CA SER A 33 -0.94 -8.45 6.89
C SER A 33 -0.50 -7.08 7.43
N MET A 34 -1.41 -6.31 8.02
CA MET A 34 -1.10 -5.01 8.63
C MET A 34 -0.08 -5.15 9.76
N ALA A 35 -0.23 -6.17 10.62
CA ALA A 35 0.73 -6.43 11.69
C ALA A 35 2.13 -6.79 11.17
N LYS A 36 2.22 -7.58 10.09
CA LYS A 36 3.47 -7.98 9.44
C LYS A 36 4.16 -6.80 8.75
N ILE A 37 3.42 -5.97 8.01
CA ILE A 37 3.94 -4.72 7.44
C ILE A 37 4.50 -3.84 8.56
N GLY A 38 3.75 -3.64 9.64
CA GLY A 38 4.23 -2.88 10.79
C GLY A 38 5.47 -3.51 11.46
N SER A 39 5.58 -4.84 11.46
CA SER A 39 6.77 -5.54 11.97
C SER A 39 8.01 -5.31 11.11
N LEU A 40 7.86 -5.19 9.78
CA LEU A 40 8.97 -4.89 8.88
C LEU A 40 9.70 -3.63 9.35
N TYR A 41 8.97 -2.54 9.58
CA TYR A 41 9.51 -1.26 10.05
C TYR A 41 10.12 -1.30 11.47
N ARG A 42 9.71 -2.25 12.32
CA ARG A 42 10.20 -2.35 13.70
C ARG A 42 11.37 -3.31 13.88
N SER A 43 11.53 -4.27 12.98
CA SER A 43 12.40 -5.44 13.20
C SER A 43 13.35 -5.76 12.05
N GLN A 44 13.22 -5.09 10.90
CA GLN A 44 14.06 -5.31 9.73
C GLN A 44 14.68 -3.98 9.28
N VAL A 45 15.85 -4.07 8.63
CA VAL A 45 16.46 -2.94 7.94
C VAL A 45 15.87 -2.89 6.53
N ILE A 46 15.17 -1.80 6.21
CA ILE A 46 14.70 -1.50 4.85
C ILE A 46 15.75 -0.62 4.19
N ASN A 47 16.24 -1.04 3.02
CA ASN A 47 17.19 -0.26 2.25
C ASN A 47 16.43 0.58 1.22
N TYR A 48 16.69 1.88 1.17
CA TYR A 48 16.12 2.77 0.18
C TYR A 48 17.19 3.17 -0.84
N HIS A 49 16.88 2.96 -2.12
CA HIS A 49 17.73 3.29 -3.25
C HIS A 49 17.15 4.47 -4.01
N CYS A 50 17.75 5.65 -3.86
CA CYS A 50 17.31 6.86 -4.55
C CYS A 50 17.85 6.88 -5.98
N LEU A 51 17.00 6.60 -6.97
CA LEU A 51 17.43 6.48 -8.35
C LEU A 51 17.55 7.83 -9.05
N ALA A 52 18.58 7.98 -9.88
CA ALA A 52 18.78 9.17 -10.70
C ALA A 52 17.74 9.25 -11.83
N PRO A 53 17.40 10.45 -12.34
CA PRO A 53 16.53 10.61 -13.50
C PRO A 53 17.02 9.90 -14.78
N THR A 54 18.32 9.63 -14.86
CA THR A 54 18.97 8.91 -15.96
C THR A 54 18.96 7.38 -15.77
N ASP A 55 18.42 6.87 -14.67
CA ASP A 55 18.31 5.44 -14.43
C ASP A 55 17.19 4.84 -15.30
N GLY A 56 17.58 4.03 -16.27
CA GLY A 56 16.66 3.42 -17.23
C GLY A 56 15.59 2.51 -16.60
N ARG A 57 15.78 2.08 -15.34
CA ARG A 57 14.79 1.26 -14.63
C ARG A 57 13.51 2.03 -14.31
N CYS A 58 13.60 3.36 -14.17
CA CYS A 58 12.44 4.23 -13.96
C CYS A 58 11.70 4.60 -15.25
N SER A 59 12.25 4.28 -16.42
CA SER A 59 11.70 4.63 -17.74
C SER A 59 11.13 3.44 -18.52
N ASN A 60 11.32 2.21 -18.03
CA ASN A 60 11.02 0.98 -18.78
C ASN A 60 9.61 0.42 -18.51
N PHE A 61 8.57 1.25 -18.65
CA PHE A 61 7.20 0.75 -18.76
C PHE A 61 6.56 1.23 -20.06
N SER A 62 5.88 0.33 -20.77
CA SER A 62 5.21 0.57 -22.05
C SER A 62 3.88 1.33 -21.91
N GLY A 63 3.73 2.15 -20.87
CA GLY A 63 2.52 2.90 -20.55
C GLY A 63 2.85 4.34 -20.20
N ASN A 64 1.93 5.26 -20.49
CA ASN A 64 2.11 6.71 -20.27
C ASN A 64 2.19 7.15 -18.80
N SER A 65 2.31 6.22 -17.85
CA SER A 65 2.37 6.49 -16.41
C SER A 65 3.79 6.32 -15.88
N PRO A 66 4.35 7.31 -15.17
CA PRO A 66 5.71 7.22 -14.64
C PRO A 66 5.78 6.24 -13.45
N ILE A 67 6.86 5.47 -13.35
CA ILE A 67 7.13 4.61 -12.19
C ILE A 67 7.46 5.49 -10.98
N ILE A 68 6.76 5.29 -9.86
CA ILE A 68 6.96 6.05 -8.63
C ILE A 68 8.02 5.37 -7.76
N ALA A 69 7.86 4.08 -7.51
CA ALA A 69 8.81 3.21 -6.85
C ALA A 69 8.63 1.77 -7.36
N TYR A 70 9.53 0.88 -6.97
CA TYR A 70 9.36 -0.56 -7.16
C TYR A 70 10.22 -1.36 -6.16
N VAL A 71 9.90 -2.65 -6.01
CA VAL A 71 10.66 -3.62 -5.21
C VAL A 71 10.87 -4.93 -5.96
N TYR A 72 11.72 -5.80 -5.41
CA TYR A 72 11.81 -7.21 -5.79
C TYR A 72 11.30 -8.09 -4.63
N PRO A 73 10.05 -8.57 -4.67
CA PRO A 73 9.38 -9.22 -3.52
C PRO A 73 10.09 -10.46 -2.97
N SER A 74 10.84 -11.17 -3.81
CA SER A 74 11.56 -12.41 -3.50
C SER A 74 13.04 -12.20 -3.18
N TRP A 75 13.50 -10.95 -3.14
CA TRP A 75 14.89 -10.63 -2.86
C TRP A 75 15.26 -10.87 -1.39
N ARG A 76 16.55 -11.07 -1.11
CA ARG A 76 17.06 -11.42 0.23
C ARG A 76 16.83 -10.32 1.27
N TYR A 77 16.83 -9.07 0.83
CA TYR A 77 16.63 -7.89 1.66
C TYR A 77 15.44 -7.07 1.15
N PRO A 78 14.73 -6.36 2.04
CA PRO A 78 13.68 -5.44 1.63
C PRO A 78 14.33 -4.16 1.05
N ASP A 79 14.66 -4.23 -0.23
CA ASP A 79 15.19 -3.12 -1.03
C ASP A 79 14.03 -2.40 -1.74
N VAL A 80 13.89 -1.10 -1.49
CA VAL A 80 12.91 -0.22 -2.13
C VAL A 80 13.63 0.76 -3.06
N PHE A 81 13.25 0.78 -4.32
CA PHE A 81 13.86 1.65 -5.33
C PHE A 81 12.93 2.83 -5.62
N LEU A 82 13.38 4.03 -5.27
CA LEU A 82 12.58 5.26 -5.38
C LEU A 82 12.94 5.98 -6.68
N CYS A 83 11.96 6.13 -7.57
CA CYS A 83 12.13 6.86 -8.82
C CYS A 83 11.90 8.38 -8.63
N PRO A 84 12.38 9.23 -9.55
CA PRO A 84 12.25 10.69 -9.42
C PRO A 84 10.82 11.23 -9.14
N PRO A 85 9.72 10.63 -9.68
CA PRO A 85 8.37 11.07 -9.36
C PRO A 85 8.01 11.00 -7.88
N PHE A 86 8.55 10.03 -7.12
CA PHE A 86 8.28 9.85 -5.69
C PHE A 86 8.40 11.16 -4.90
N TYR A 87 9.46 11.93 -5.14
CA TYR A 87 9.75 13.16 -4.41
C TYR A 87 8.79 14.32 -4.70
N ARG A 88 7.89 14.18 -5.68
CA ARG A 88 6.90 15.21 -6.03
C ARG A 88 5.58 15.05 -5.27
N PHE A 89 5.36 13.88 -4.69
CA PHE A 89 4.16 13.58 -3.94
C PHE A 89 4.23 14.20 -2.53
N PRO A 90 3.07 14.51 -1.91
CA PRO A 90 3.02 14.95 -0.52
C PRO A 90 3.79 14.00 0.39
N PHE A 91 4.49 14.51 1.40
CA PHE A 91 5.30 13.66 2.27
C PHE A 91 4.45 12.59 2.94
N ASP A 92 3.37 12.99 3.60
CA ASP A 92 2.56 12.04 4.33
C ASP A 92 1.05 12.18 4.14
N HIS A 93 0.53 13.32 3.70
CA HIS A 93 -0.91 13.59 3.65
C HIS A 93 -1.57 13.39 2.28
N GLY A 94 -2.89 13.16 2.33
CA GLY A 94 -3.69 12.88 1.14
C GLY A 94 -3.47 11.47 0.63
N PHE A 95 -3.96 11.21 -0.59
CA PHE A 95 -3.68 9.97 -1.30
C PHE A 95 -2.43 10.11 -2.15
N ASP A 96 -1.75 8.98 -2.38
CA ASP A 96 -0.50 8.90 -3.12
C ASP A 96 0.62 9.69 -2.44
N SER A 97 0.66 9.70 -1.11
CA SER A 97 1.74 10.28 -0.34
C SER A 97 3.01 9.43 -0.42
N GLN A 98 4.17 10.03 -0.15
CA GLN A 98 5.44 9.30 -0.07
C GLN A 98 5.35 8.19 0.99
N VAL A 99 4.80 8.47 2.18
CA VAL A 99 4.57 7.43 3.21
C VAL A 99 3.64 6.33 2.72
N GLY A 100 2.58 6.68 1.98
CA GLY A 100 1.67 5.73 1.35
C GLY A 100 2.37 4.81 0.35
N THR A 101 3.18 5.38 -0.54
CA THR A 101 4.01 4.63 -1.49
C THR A 101 4.96 3.69 -0.76
N LEU A 102 5.61 4.12 0.33
CA LEU A 102 6.49 3.21 1.09
C LEU A 102 5.72 2.03 1.71
N LEU A 103 4.47 2.24 2.14
CA LEU A 103 3.61 1.18 2.65
C LEU A 103 3.14 0.23 1.54
N HIS A 104 2.79 0.76 0.36
CA HIS A 104 2.52 -0.01 -0.84
C HIS A 104 3.68 -0.96 -1.12
N GLU A 105 4.89 -0.42 -1.29
CA GLU A 105 6.08 -1.20 -1.61
C GLU A 105 6.42 -2.21 -0.51
N SER A 106 6.22 -1.85 0.75
CA SER A 106 6.45 -2.74 1.90
C SER A 106 5.50 -3.94 1.92
N SER A 107 4.29 -3.77 1.40
CA SER A 107 3.27 -4.84 1.38
C SER A 107 3.63 -5.99 0.44
N HIS A 108 4.49 -5.75 -0.56
CA HIS A 108 4.97 -6.78 -1.47
C HIS A 108 5.95 -7.75 -0.81
N PHE A 109 6.65 -7.36 0.26
CA PHE A 109 7.64 -8.23 0.87
C PHE A 109 7.00 -9.42 1.60
N ARG A 110 7.77 -10.51 1.73
CA ARG A 110 7.38 -11.64 2.58
C ARG A 110 7.24 -11.17 4.03
N PRO A 111 6.21 -11.62 4.77
CA PRO A 111 5.28 -12.70 4.41
C PRO A 111 3.92 -12.23 3.86
N VAL A 112 3.75 -10.95 3.50
CA VAL A 112 2.45 -10.43 3.02
C VAL A 112 2.26 -10.68 1.53
N GLN A 113 3.24 -10.29 0.71
CA GLN A 113 3.28 -10.59 -0.72
C GLN A 113 2.02 -10.13 -1.48
N THR A 114 1.66 -8.85 -1.35
CA THR A 114 0.67 -8.24 -2.25
C THR A 114 1.16 -8.22 -3.70
N GLU A 115 0.20 -7.98 -4.59
CA GLU A 115 0.34 -7.82 -6.03
C GLU A 115 -0.13 -6.41 -6.43
N ASP A 116 0.30 -5.96 -7.61
CA ASP A 116 -0.24 -4.78 -8.27
C ASP A 116 -1.43 -5.14 -9.14
N VAL A 117 -2.60 -5.27 -8.50
CA VAL A 117 -3.82 -5.71 -9.18
C VAL A 117 -4.44 -4.58 -10.00
N VAL A 118 -4.54 -3.40 -9.40
CA VAL A 118 -4.99 -2.14 -10.01
C VAL A 118 -4.24 -0.99 -9.33
N TYR A 119 -4.15 0.14 -10.02
CA TYR A 119 -3.53 1.35 -9.50
C TYR A 119 -4.54 2.49 -9.39
N GLY A 120 -4.41 3.33 -8.37
CA GLY A 120 -5.24 4.52 -8.19
C GLY A 120 -6.44 4.31 -7.29
N VAL A 121 -6.84 5.39 -6.61
CA VAL A 121 -7.89 5.38 -5.57
C VAL A 121 -9.22 4.84 -6.10
N GLU A 122 -9.66 5.28 -7.28
CA GLU A 122 -10.97 4.91 -7.82
C GLU A 122 -11.01 3.46 -8.29
N ASP A 123 -9.96 2.99 -8.97
CA ASP A 123 -9.87 1.60 -9.41
C ASP A 123 -9.73 0.65 -8.22
N THR A 124 -9.04 1.06 -7.16
CA THR A 124 -8.96 0.30 -5.91
C THR A 124 -10.31 0.20 -5.22
N ARG A 125 -11.08 1.30 -5.14
CA ARG A 125 -12.47 1.27 -4.63
C ARG A 125 -13.36 0.37 -5.48
N ASN A 126 -13.20 0.41 -6.80
CA ASN A 126 -13.96 -0.45 -7.71
C ASN A 126 -13.57 -1.92 -7.57
N LEU A 127 -12.29 -2.22 -7.36
CA LEU A 127 -11.81 -3.56 -7.02
C LEU A 127 -12.40 -4.04 -5.70
N ALA A 128 -12.41 -3.20 -4.66
CA ALA A 128 -13.01 -3.50 -3.36
C ALA A 128 -14.50 -3.85 -3.48
N ARG A 129 -15.26 -3.09 -4.28
CA ARG A 129 -16.69 -3.34 -4.53
C ARG A 129 -16.93 -4.62 -5.31
N SER A 130 -16.08 -4.95 -6.28
CA SER A 130 -16.30 -6.04 -7.23
C SER A 130 -15.68 -7.37 -6.81
N ASN A 131 -14.53 -7.35 -6.12
CA ASN A 131 -13.78 -8.54 -5.76
C ASN A 131 -12.88 -8.33 -4.52
N SER A 132 -13.44 -8.57 -3.34
CA SER A 132 -12.71 -8.42 -2.07
C SER A 132 -11.53 -9.39 -1.92
N GLN A 133 -11.56 -10.56 -2.57
CA GLN A 133 -10.44 -11.50 -2.58
C GLN A 133 -9.23 -10.98 -3.35
N ARG A 134 -9.45 -10.17 -4.40
CA ARG A 134 -8.36 -9.48 -5.09
C ARG A 134 -7.96 -8.21 -4.36
N ALA A 135 -8.92 -7.46 -3.80
CA ALA A 135 -8.64 -6.23 -3.07
C ALA A 135 -7.69 -6.47 -1.86
N ILE A 136 -7.84 -7.56 -1.12
CA ILE A 136 -6.94 -7.93 0.00
C ILE A 136 -5.52 -8.31 -0.44
N ARG A 137 -5.32 -8.60 -1.73
CA ARG A 137 -4.01 -8.86 -2.33
C ARG A 137 -3.43 -7.64 -3.05
N ASN A 138 -4.18 -6.55 -3.23
CA ASN A 138 -3.72 -5.38 -3.96
C ASN A 138 -2.93 -4.44 -3.04
N ALA A 139 -1.70 -4.05 -3.43
CA ALA A 139 -0.84 -3.18 -2.63
C ALA A 139 -1.47 -1.79 -2.37
N ASP A 140 -2.08 -1.19 -3.39
CA ASP A 140 -2.78 0.10 -3.27
C ASP A 140 -3.94 0.09 -2.27
N SER A 141 -4.59 -1.06 -2.05
CA SER A 141 -5.64 -1.16 -1.02
C SER A 141 -5.08 -0.89 0.38
N TYR A 142 -3.87 -1.34 0.67
CA TYR A 142 -3.21 -1.11 1.95
C TYR A 142 -2.74 0.34 2.09
N GLN A 143 -2.16 0.90 1.03
CA GLN A 143 -1.80 2.31 0.96
C GLN A 143 -3.02 3.19 1.26
N TYR A 144 -4.08 3.06 0.47
CA TYR A 144 -5.23 3.96 0.58
C TYR A 144 -6.05 3.72 1.85
N PHE A 145 -6.10 2.49 2.37
CA PHE A 145 -6.67 2.26 3.69
C PHE A 145 -5.92 3.06 4.75
N TYR A 146 -4.58 2.96 4.81
CA TYR A 146 -3.76 3.68 5.77
C TYR A 146 -3.91 5.20 5.64
N GLU A 147 -3.81 5.72 4.41
CA GLU A 147 -3.96 7.16 4.12
C GLU A 147 -5.34 7.69 4.50
N SER A 148 -6.37 6.83 4.50
CA SER A 148 -7.76 7.20 4.82
C SER A 148 -8.14 7.16 6.30
N ILE A 149 -7.41 6.41 7.13
CA ILE A 149 -7.65 6.31 8.58
C ILE A 149 -6.74 7.25 9.38
N ARG A 150 -5.72 7.82 8.73
CA ARG A 150 -4.88 8.83 9.34
C ARG A 150 -5.64 10.16 9.33
N ASN A 151 -5.91 10.69 10.53
CA ASN A 151 -6.44 12.04 10.66
C ASN A 151 -5.30 13.03 10.45
N TRP A 152 -5.38 13.78 9.34
CA TRP A 152 -4.55 14.95 9.07
C TRP A 152 -4.99 16.14 9.92
#